data_AF-B1ZLG5-F1
#
_entry.id   AF-B1ZLG5-F1
#
_cell.length_a   1.000
_cell.length_b   1.000
_cell.length_c   1.000
_cell.angle_alpha   90.00
_cell.angle_beta   90.00
_cell.angle_gamma   90.00
#
_symmetry.space_group_name_H-M   'P 1'
#
loop_
_entity.id
_entity.type
_entity.pdbx_description
1 polymer ?
#
loop_
_entity_poly.entity_id
_entity_poly.type
_entity_poly.pdbx_seq_one_letter_code
_entity_poly.pdbx_strand_id
1 'polypeptide(L)'
;MLAAMTPVSQCLRKVDHASTAADSAAGQRVLDALNELESAYRRPSERIVALEAVLHGFDRSGRVGDTPFGRFLRVTVERRQSKWSRRA
;
A
#
# COMPACT_ATOMS: atom_id res chain seq x y z
N MET A 1 13.76 22.85 2.35
CA MET A 1 13.03 22.05 3.36
C MET A 1 12.73 20.69 2.77
N LEU A 2 13.37 19.62 3.25
CA LEU A 2 12.99 18.26 2.88
C LEU A 2 11.60 18.03 3.48
N ALA A 3 10.55 17.93 2.65
CA ALA A 3 9.23 17.57 3.12
C ALA A 3 9.35 16.25 3.91
N ALA A 4 8.90 16.24 5.16
CA ALA A 4 8.92 15.04 5.98
C ALA A 4 8.22 13.91 5.22
N MET A 5 8.92 12.79 5.00
CA MET A 5 8.31 11.64 4.33
C MET A 5 7.17 11.12 5.20
N THR A 6 5.95 11.15 4.67
CA THR A 6 4.81 10.53 5.34
C THR A 6 4.90 9.00 5.21
N PRO A 7 4.33 8.22 6.15
CA PRO A 7 4.24 6.77 6.02
C PRO A 7 3.63 6.31 4.69
N VAL A 8 2.60 7.02 4.20
CA VAL A 8 1.97 6.75 2.90
C VAL A 8 2.96 6.96 1.74
N SER A 9 3.70 8.07 1.73
CA SER A 9 4.70 8.36 0.69
C SER A 9 5.84 7.33 0.69
N GLN A 10 6.25 6.86 1.87
CA GLN A 10 7.25 5.79 1.99
C GLN A 10 6.72 4.46 1.46
N CYS A 11 5.50 4.09 1.83
CA CYS A 11 4.84 2.88 1.34
C CYS A 11 4.72 2.89 -0.19
N LEU A 12 4.25 4.01 -0.77
CA LEU A 12 4.15 4.19 -2.22
C LEU A 12 5.48 3.97 -2.93
N ARG A 13 6.60 4.50 -2.40
CA ARG A 13 7.93 4.28 -2.99
C ARG A 13 8.35 2.81 -2.95
N LYS A 14 8.05 2.09 -1.86
CA LYS A 14 8.36 0.65 -1.74
C LYS A 14 7.51 -0.19 -2.70
N VAL A 15 6.22 0.14 -2.81
CA VAL A 15 5.30 -0.50 -3.76
C VAL A 15 5.74 -0.24 -5.19
N ASP A 16 6.12 1.00 -5.53
CA ASP A 16 6.62 1.35 -6.86
C ASP A 16 7.89 0.56 -7.19
N HIS A 17 8.86 0.52 -6.27
CA HIS A 17 10.07 -0.27 -6.45
C HIS A 17 9.77 -1.76 -6.65
N ALA A 18 8.86 -2.32 -5.85
CA ALA A 18 8.43 -3.71 -6.01
C ALA A 18 7.74 -3.97 -7.36
N SER A 19 7.00 -3.00 -7.90
CA SER A 19 6.36 -3.12 -9.22
C SER A 19 7.34 -3.20 -10.39
N THR A 20 8.54 -2.63 -10.21
CA THR A 20 9.62 -2.66 -11.22
C THR A 20 10.54 -3.87 -11.08
N ALA A 21 10.48 -4.58 -9.95
CA ALA A 21 11.27 -5.78 -9.72
C ALA A 21 10.64 -6.99 -10.43
N ALA A 22 11.39 -7.63 -11.32
CA ALA A 22 10.95 -8.84 -12.03
C ALA A 22 11.13 -10.13 -11.21
N ASP A 23 11.37 -10.03 -9.90
CA ASP A 23 11.62 -11.18 -9.04
C ASP A 23 10.35 -11.65 -8.31
N SER A 24 10.37 -12.91 -7.88
CA SER A 24 9.28 -13.53 -7.11
C SER A 24 9.08 -12.91 -5.72
N ALA A 25 9.99 -12.04 -5.27
CA ALA A 25 9.93 -11.36 -3.98
C ALA A 25 9.08 -10.08 -4.00
N ALA A 26 8.67 -9.58 -5.17
CA ALA A 26 7.85 -8.38 -5.32
C ALA A 26 6.59 -8.41 -4.43
N GLY A 27 5.89 -9.56 -4.38
CA GLY A 27 4.71 -9.74 -3.54
C GLY A 27 5.01 -9.59 -2.04
N GLN A 28 6.11 -10.18 -1.56
CA GLN A 28 6.51 -10.07 -0.15
C GLN A 28 6.87 -8.64 0.22
N ARG A 29 7.61 -7.92 -0.63
CA ARG A 29 7.97 -6.51 -0.40
C ARG A 29 6.74 -5.61 -0.26
N VAL A 30 5.69 -5.88 -1.04
CA VAL A 30 4.40 -5.16 -0.90
C VAL A 30 3.76 -5.46 0.45
N LEU A 31 3.73 -6.73 0.88
CA LEU A 31 3.17 -7.10 2.17
C LEU A 31 3.91 -6.44 3.33
N ASP A 32 5.23 -6.38 3.26
CA ASP A 32 6.07 -5.74 4.27
C ASP A 32 5.85 -4.22 4.30
N ALA A 33 5.79 -3.57 3.14
CA ALA A 33 5.50 -2.14 3.04
C ALA A 33 4.12 -1.78 3.61
N LEU A 34 3.11 -2.63 3.41
CA LEU A 34 1.77 -2.44 3.99
C LEU A 34 1.75 -2.71 5.50
N ASN A 35 2.48 -3.72 5.99
CA ASN A 35 2.62 -3.98 7.42
C ASN A 35 3.25 -2.78 8.14
N GLU A 36 4.33 -2.23 7.58
CA GLU A 36 4.98 -1.04 8.11
C GLU A 36 4.04 0.17 8.12
N LEU A 37 3.32 0.41 7.02
CA LEU A 37 2.32 1.47 6.93
C LEU A 37 1.28 1.35 8.06
N GLU A 38 0.68 0.17 8.21
CA GLU A 38 -0.35 -0.05 9.23
C GLU A 38 0.22 0.11 10.66
N SER A 39 1.47 -0.27 10.88
CA SER A 39 2.14 -0.12 12.19
C SER A 39 2.37 1.34 12.58
N ALA A 40 2.45 2.26 11.60
CA ALA A 40 2.61 3.69 11.85
C ALA A 40 1.34 4.35 12.42
N TYR A 41 0.17 3.69 12.29
CA TYR A 41 -1.11 4.20 12.77
C TYR A 41 -1.65 3.39 13.94
N ARG A 42 -2.21 4.08 14.94
CA ARG A 42 -2.72 3.45 16.16
C ARG A 42 -4.14 2.94 15.98
N ARG A 43 -4.99 3.69 15.30
CA ARG A 43 -6.43 3.38 15.19
C ARG A 43 -6.71 2.55 13.94
N PRO A 44 -7.64 1.57 14.00
CA PRO A 44 -8.11 0.84 12.82
C PRO A 44 -8.60 1.75 11.69
N SER A 45 -9.34 2.82 12.02
CA SER A 45 -9.83 3.80 11.04
C SER A 45 -8.70 4.54 10.31
N GLU A 46 -7.66 4.95 11.02
CA GLU A 46 -6.47 5.59 10.43
C GLU A 46 -5.74 4.65 9.47
N ARG A 47 -5.66 3.36 9.81
CA ARG A 47 -5.08 2.33 8.93
C ARG A 47 -5.88 2.17 7.63
N ILE A 48 -7.20 2.19 7.71
CA ILE A 48 -8.08 2.11 6.54
C ILE A 48 -7.81 3.31 5.61
N VAL A 49 -7.82 4.53 6.14
CA VAL A 49 -7.56 5.76 5.36
C VAL A 49 -6.16 5.74 4.74
N ALA A 50 -5.15 5.28 5.47
CA ALA A 50 -3.79 5.17 4.94
C ALA A 50 -3.69 4.15 3.78
N LEU A 51 -4.40 3.02 3.89
CA LEU A 51 -4.49 2.01 2.85
C LEU A 51 -5.21 2.54 1.59
N GLU A 52 -6.29 3.31 1.76
CA GLU A 52 -6.99 4.00 0.65
C GLU A 52 -6.06 4.99 -0.06
N ALA A 53 -5.30 5.77 0.71
CA ALA A 53 -4.35 6.73 0.17
C ALA A 53 -3.24 6.05 -0.66
N VAL A 54 -2.81 4.84 -0.30
CA VAL A 54 -1.86 4.06 -1.12
C VAL A 54 -2.49 3.62 -2.44
N LEU A 55 -3.73 3.11 -2.43
CA LEU A 55 -4.41 2.74 -3.68
C LEU A 55 -4.58 3.94 -4.60
N HIS A 56 -5.08 5.06 -4.09
CA HIS A 56 -5.23 6.29 -4.87
C HIS A 56 -3.89 6.85 -5.37
N GLY A 57 -2.85 6.81 -4.54
CA GLY A 57 -1.51 7.27 -4.91
C GLY A 57 -0.89 6.41 -6.01
N PHE A 58 -1.09 5.09 -5.94
CA PHE A 58 -0.61 4.16 -6.96
C PHE A 58 -1.43 4.28 -8.26
N ASP A 59 -2.75 4.45 -8.17
CA ASP A 59 -3.64 4.67 -9.31
C ASP A 59 -3.31 5.95 -10.08
N ARG A 60 -3.08 7.06 -9.36
CA ARG A 60 -2.68 8.34 -9.96
C ARG A 60 -1.37 8.27 -10.75
N SER A 61 -0.51 7.28 -10.49
CA SER A 61 0.72 7.08 -11.27
C SER A 61 0.47 6.51 -12.68
N GLY A 62 -0.78 6.17 -13.02
CA GLY A 62 -1.16 5.60 -14.33
C GLY A 62 -0.76 4.13 -14.50
N ARG A 63 -0.24 3.50 -13.45
CA ARG A 63 0.24 2.10 -13.48
C ARG A 63 -0.83 1.07 -13.09
N VAL A 64 -2.03 1.53 -12.75
CA VAL A 64 -3.22 0.71 -12.49
C VAL A 64 -3.99 0.48 -13.79
N GLY A 65 -3.28 0.08 -14.85
CA GLY A 65 -3.90 -0.83 -15.81
C GLY A 65 -4.22 -2.15 -15.11
N ASP A 66 -4.97 -3.03 -15.78
CA ASP A 66 -5.31 -4.39 -15.32
C ASP A 66 -4.09 -5.33 -15.30
N THR A 67 -2.97 -4.85 -14.75
CA THR A 67 -1.72 -5.56 -14.58
C THR A 67 -1.86 -6.55 -13.43
N PRO A 68 -1.19 -7.71 -13.49
CA PRO A 68 -1.19 -8.67 -12.39
C PRO A 68 -0.76 -8.04 -11.05
N PHE A 69 0.20 -7.11 -11.09
CA PHE A 69 0.68 -6.39 -9.91
C PHE A 69 -0.37 -5.43 -9.33
N GLY A 70 -1.01 -4.61 -10.17
CA GLY A 70 -2.06 -3.69 -9.73
C GLY A 70 -3.25 -4.43 -9.12
N ARG A 71 -3.66 -5.54 -9.73
CA ARG A 71 -4.72 -6.42 -9.19
C ARG A 71 -4.32 -7.04 -7.86
N PHE A 72 -3.08 -7.53 -7.73
CA PHE A 72 -2.55 -8.07 -6.49
C PHE A 72 -2.55 -7.03 -5.36
N LEU A 73 -2.10 -5.80 -5.64
CA LEU A 73 -2.09 -4.72 -4.65
C LEU A 73 -3.51 -4.39 -4.19
N ARG A 74 -4.45 -4.22 -5.14
CA ARG A 74 -5.86 -3.92 -4.84
C ARG A 74 -6.47 -4.97 -3.92
N VAL A 75 -6.41 -6.25 -4.31
CA VAL A 75 -6.98 -7.35 -3.51
C VAL A 75 -6.33 -7.43 -2.12
N THR A 76 -5.02 -7.21 -2.04
CA THR A 76 -4.30 -7.21 -0.76
C THR A 76 -4.78 -6.10 0.16
N VAL A 77 -4.97 -4.89 -0.37
CA VAL A 77 -5.47 -3.75 0.40
C VAL A 77 -6.92 -3.97 0.83
N GLU A 78 -7.81 -4.39 -0.07
CA GLU A 78 -9.23 -4.67 0.23
C GLU A 78 -9.39 -5.68 1.37
N ARG A 79 -8.57 -6.75 1.37
CA ARG A 79 -8.54 -7.74 2.46
C ARG A 79 -8.13 -7.13 3.80
N ARG A 80 -7.14 -6.23 3.80
CA ARG A 80 -6.65 -5.55 5.01
C ARG A 80 -7.67 -4.53 5.53
N GLN A 81 -8.31 -3.77 4.66
CA GLN A 81 -9.40 -2.88 5.02
C GLN A 81 -10.57 -3.64 5.64
N SER A 82 -10.97 -4.76 5.04
CA SER A 82 -11.99 -5.65 5.58
C SER A 82 -11.63 -6.22 6.96
N LYS A 83 -10.34 -6.46 7.22
CA LYS A 83 -9.84 -6.88 8.54
C LYS A 83 -9.97 -5.75 9.58
N TRP A 84 -9.66 -4.51 9.20
CA TRP A 84 -9.75 -3.37 10.12
C TRP A 84 -11.16 -2.86 10.34
N SER A 85 -12.04 -2.94 9.34
CA SER A 85 -13.44 -2.53 9.48
C SER A 85 -14.18 -3.39 10.50
N ARG A 86 -13.83 -4.68 10.61
CA ARG A 86 -14.33 -5.59 11.66
C ARG A 86 -13.78 -5.29 13.07
N ARG A 87 -12.83 -4.36 13.20
CA ARG A 87 -12.14 -4.01 14.45
C ARG A 87 -12.30 -2.53 14.83
N ALA A 88 -13.03 -1.77 14.01
CA ALA A 88 -13.34 -0.36 14.24
C ALA A 88 -14.65 -0.24 15.03
#